data_AF-A0A3A0B838-F1
#
_entry.id   AF-A0A3A0B838-F1
#
_cell.length_a   1.000
_cell.length_b   1.000
_cell.length_c   1.000
_cell.angle_alpha   90.00
_cell.angle_beta   90.00
_cell.angle_gamma   90.00
#
_symmetry.space_group_name_H-M   'P 1'
#
loop_
_entity.id
_entity.type
_entity.pdbx_description
1 polymer ?
#
loop_
_entity_poly.entity_id
_entity_poly.type
_entity_poly.pdbx_seq_one_letter_code
_entity_poly.pdbx_strand_id
1 'polypeptide(L)'
;MMLKPMKPQTGMPRNLFLWILVGLLVISGIVALVSAFGGGESGEDEVNAVYTNAAATLAAQMEATLQSTPTMTAGTPTPTATFLPLPSPTLFTAPILPTNTAGAVSGAVGCNNSVWVADVTFPDNTVVTPGQAIAKTWRLQNTGSCPWTPTFKVTFLSGNAMGGVTTPIGITVAPGATGDIT
;
A
#
# COMPACT_ATOMS: atom_id res chain seq x y z
N MET A 1 -20.48 59.15 56.75
CA MET A 1 -20.62 58.75 55.33
C MET A 1 -19.35 59.20 54.62
N MET A 2 -18.36 58.33 54.46
CA MET A 2 -17.02 58.69 53.98
C MET A 2 -16.76 57.97 52.66
N LEU A 3 -16.68 58.74 51.57
CA LEU A 3 -16.42 58.27 50.22
C LEU A 3 -14.99 57.71 50.14
N LYS A 4 -14.86 56.48 49.66
CA LYS A 4 -13.58 55.80 49.44
C LYS A 4 -12.89 56.46 48.23
N PRO A 5 -11.64 56.95 48.34
CA PRO A 5 -10.97 57.59 47.21
C PRO A 5 -10.60 56.55 46.14
N MET A 6 -10.98 56.82 44.89
CA MET A 6 -10.59 56.02 43.72
C MET A 6 -9.11 56.23 43.39
N LYS A 7 -8.38 55.13 43.20
CA LYS A 7 -6.96 55.12 42.82
C LYS A 7 -6.80 55.57 41.35
N PRO A 8 -5.79 56.37 40.99
CA PRO A 8 -5.59 56.79 39.61
C PRO A 8 -5.22 55.59 38.72
N GLN A 9 -5.92 55.42 37.60
CA GLN A 9 -5.52 54.50 36.53
C GLN A 9 -4.28 55.07 35.83
N THR A 10 -3.11 54.56 36.20
CA THR A 10 -1.86 54.81 35.47
C THR A 10 -1.95 54.14 34.10
N GLY A 11 -2.09 54.94 33.04
CA GLY A 11 -2.06 54.49 31.66
C GLY A 11 -0.73 53.78 31.35
N MET A 12 -0.84 52.68 30.60
CA MET A 12 0.30 51.83 30.26
C MET A 12 1.35 52.64 29.49
N PRO A 13 2.65 52.54 29.82
CA PRO A 13 3.68 53.33 29.15
C PRO A 13 3.74 52.99 27.66
N ARG A 14 3.81 54.01 26.81
CA ARG A 14 3.76 53.90 25.33
C ARG A 14 4.73 52.85 24.78
N ASN A 15 5.90 52.71 25.41
CA ASN A 15 6.91 51.74 25.00
C ASN A 15 6.49 50.30 25.34
N LEU A 16 5.84 50.08 26.48
CA LEU A 16 5.29 48.77 26.86
C LEU A 16 4.14 48.37 25.92
N PHE A 17 3.30 49.34 25.53
CA PHE A 17 2.27 49.11 24.53
C PHE A 17 2.85 48.73 23.15
N LEU A 18 3.91 49.40 22.72
CA LEU A 18 4.62 49.07 21.47
C LEU A 18 5.26 47.66 21.52
N TRP A 19 5.87 47.27 22.64
CA TRP A 19 6.45 45.93 22.79
C TRP A 19 5.38 44.83 22.81
N ILE A 20 4.21 45.08 23.41
CA ILE A 20 3.08 44.15 23.37
C ILE A 20 2.57 43.96 21.93
N LEU A 21 2.44 45.05 21.15
CA LEU A 21 2.02 44.96 19.76
C LEU A 21 3.02 44.20 18.88
N VAL A 22 4.33 44.43 19.07
CA VAL A 22 5.39 43.69 18.35
C VAL A 22 5.35 42.21 18.73
N GLY A 23 5.20 41.89 20.03
CA GLY A 23 5.06 40.51 20.49
C GLY A 23 3.86 39.79 19.87
N LEU A 24 2.70 40.44 19.80
CA LEU A 24 1.50 39.89 19.17
C LEU A 24 1.68 39.64 17.66
N LEU A 25 2.39 40.54 16.96
CA LEU A 25 2.68 40.39 15.53
C LEU A 25 3.60 39.20 15.24
N VAL A 26 4.62 39.00 16.08
CA VAL A 26 5.55 37.87 15.95
C VAL A 26 4.84 36.54 16.25
N ILE A 27 4.00 36.48 17.29
CA ILE A 27 3.23 35.28 17.63
C ILE A 27 2.24 34.93 16.50
N SER A 28 1.54 35.93 15.95
CA SER A 28 0.63 35.75 14.81
C SER A 28 1.37 35.22 13.57
N GLY A 29 2.55 35.76 13.28
CA GLY A 29 3.40 35.30 12.17
C GLY A 29 3.85 33.85 12.33
N ILE A 30 4.23 33.43 13.54
CA ILE A 30 4.64 32.05 13.82
C ILE A 30 3.46 31.09 13.69
N VAL A 31 2.27 31.46 14.19
CA VAL A 31 1.06 30.64 14.07
C VAL A 31 0.67 30.45 12.60
N ALA A 32 0.74 31.51 11.79
CA ALA A 32 0.49 31.44 10.35
C ALA A 32 1.55 30.60 9.61
N LEU A 33 2.81 30.64 10.04
CA LEU A 33 3.87 29.81 9.47
C LEU A 33 3.61 28.33 9.78
N VAL A 34 3.25 28.00 11.02
CA VAL A 34 2.95 26.62 11.44
C VAL A 34 1.72 26.06 10.72
N SER A 35 0.67 26.87 10.50
CA SER A 35 -0.50 26.41 9.75
C SER A 35 -0.23 26.23 8.24
N ALA A 36 0.67 27.02 7.66
CA ALA A 36 1.10 26.85 6.26
C ALA A 36 1.92 25.57 6.03
N PHE A 37 2.60 25.05 7.06
CA PHE A 37 3.34 23.78 7.01
C PHE A 37 2.58 22.58 7.59
N GLY A 38 1.46 22.81 8.28
CA GLY A 38 0.64 21.78 8.94
C GLY A 38 -0.62 21.35 8.18
N GLY A 39 -0.91 21.95 7.03
CA GLY A 39 -2.02 21.56 6.16
C GLY A 39 -1.71 20.30 5.35
N GLY A 40 -1.61 19.15 6.03
CA GLY A 40 -1.74 17.85 5.36
C GLY A 40 -3.19 17.69 4.93
N GLU A 41 -3.44 17.64 3.63
CA GLU A 41 -4.72 17.22 3.07
C GLU A 41 -5.12 15.87 3.68
N SER A 42 -6.18 15.87 4.49
CA SER A 42 -6.73 14.68 5.12
C SER A 42 -7.39 13.80 4.06
N GLY A 43 -6.60 12.98 3.38
CA GLY A 43 -7.07 11.90 2.51
C GLY A 43 -7.95 10.86 3.21
N GLU A 44 -8.17 11.00 4.52
CA GLU A 44 -9.08 10.19 5.33
C GLU A 44 -10.54 10.34 4.89
N ASP A 45 -10.96 11.54 4.44
CA ASP A 45 -12.35 11.80 4.02
C ASP A 45 -12.66 11.23 2.62
N GLU A 46 -11.69 11.24 1.70
CA GLU A 46 -11.84 10.66 0.35
C GLU A 46 -11.93 9.13 0.40
N VAL A 47 -11.11 8.50 1.24
CA VAL A 47 -11.08 7.06 1.42
C VAL A 47 -12.40 6.54 2.03
N ASN A 48 -13.00 7.27 2.97
CA ASN A 48 -14.27 6.87 3.60
C ASN A 48 -15.47 6.96 2.64
N ALA A 49 -15.45 7.89 1.67
CA ALA A 49 -16.46 7.99 0.63
C ALA A 49 -16.41 6.82 -0.38
N VAL A 50 -15.21 6.29 -0.67
CA VAL A 50 -15.04 5.15 -1.59
C VAL A 50 -15.52 3.83 -0.96
N TYR A 51 -15.32 3.63 0.35
CA TYR A 51 -15.77 2.40 1.04
C TYR A 51 -17.29 2.21 1.08
N THR A 52 -18.08 3.29 1.05
CA THR A 52 -19.55 3.21 1.11
C THR A 52 -20.17 2.67 -0.19
N ASN A 53 -19.52 2.88 -1.34
CA ASN A 53 -20.04 2.43 -2.64
C ASN A 53 -19.76 0.93 -2.92
N ALA A 54 -18.75 0.34 -2.30
CA ALA A 54 -18.37 -1.07 -2.52
C ALA A 54 -19.30 -2.07 -1.82
N ALA A 55 -19.92 -1.68 -0.69
CA ALA A 55 -20.83 -2.56 0.05
C ALA A 55 -22.18 -2.78 -0.69
N ALA A 56 -22.62 -1.83 -1.52
CA ALA A 56 -23.89 -1.93 -2.24
C ALA A 56 -23.87 -3.00 -3.37
N THR A 57 -22.71 -3.29 -3.96
CA THR A 57 -22.60 -4.25 -5.08
C THR A 57 -22.67 -5.73 -4.67
N LEU A 58 -22.38 -6.06 -3.40
CA LEU A 58 -22.43 -7.46 -2.93
C LEU A 58 -23.85 -7.97 -2.71
N ALA A 59 -24.80 -7.10 -2.35
CA ALA A 59 -26.20 -7.48 -2.15
C ALA A 59 -26.92 -7.81 -3.48
N ALA A 60 -26.61 -7.09 -4.57
CA ALA A 60 -27.26 -7.30 -5.86
C ALA A 60 -26.87 -8.63 -6.54
N GLN A 61 -25.68 -9.17 -6.25
CA GLN A 61 -25.23 -10.42 -6.86
C GLN A 61 -25.83 -11.67 -6.17
N MET A 62 -26.20 -11.57 -4.90
CA MET A 62 -26.77 -12.71 -4.17
C MET A 62 -28.23 -13.00 -4.57
N GLU A 63 -29.03 -11.98 -4.90
CA GLU A 63 -30.43 -12.16 -5.32
C GLU A 63 -30.57 -12.86 -6.69
N ALA A 64 -29.56 -12.79 -7.56
CA ALA A 64 -29.60 -13.45 -8.87
C ALA A 64 -29.52 -14.99 -8.79
N THR A 65 -29.17 -15.58 -7.63
CA THR A 65 -28.98 -17.04 -7.51
C THR A 65 -30.21 -17.82 -7.02
N LEU A 66 -31.26 -17.14 -6.56
CA LEU A 66 -32.43 -17.81 -5.96
C LEU A 66 -33.55 -18.18 -6.94
N GLN A 67 -33.43 -17.87 -8.24
CA GLN A 67 -34.55 -18.03 -9.20
C GLN A 67 -34.47 -19.29 -10.10
N SER A 68 -33.45 -20.13 -9.95
CA SER A 68 -33.26 -21.32 -10.81
C SER A 68 -33.94 -22.56 -10.22
N THR A 69 -35.28 -22.63 -10.29
CA THR A 69 -36.00 -23.90 -10.06
C THR A 69 -36.09 -24.68 -11.38
N PRO A 70 -35.46 -25.85 -11.55
CA PRO A 70 -35.63 -26.63 -12.76
C PRO A 70 -36.98 -27.36 -12.72
N THR A 71 -37.95 -26.90 -13.50
CA THR A 71 -39.15 -27.67 -13.85
C THR A 71 -38.75 -28.74 -14.88
N MET A 72 -38.83 -30.01 -14.50
CA MET A 72 -38.72 -31.13 -15.43
C MET A 72 -40.00 -31.16 -16.29
N THR A 73 -39.87 -30.94 -17.60
CA THR A 73 -40.90 -31.28 -18.58
C THR A 73 -40.22 -31.84 -19.82
N ALA A 74 -40.56 -33.09 -20.14
CA ALA A 74 -40.13 -33.80 -21.32
C ALA A 74 -40.80 -33.21 -22.57
N GLY A 75 -40.02 -33.01 -23.64
CA GLY A 75 -40.53 -32.58 -24.93
C GLY A 75 -39.44 -32.09 -25.86
N THR A 76 -38.90 -32.99 -26.67
CA THR A 76 -38.10 -32.70 -27.87
C THR A 76 -38.97 -31.92 -28.88
N PRO A 77 -38.49 -30.76 -29.36
CA PRO A 77 -37.88 -30.74 -30.69
C PRO A 77 -36.51 -30.07 -30.66
N THR A 78 -35.56 -30.67 -31.36
CA THR A 78 -34.20 -30.17 -31.60
C THR A 78 -34.23 -28.74 -32.16
N PRO A 79 -33.80 -27.71 -31.39
CA PRO A 79 -33.52 -26.42 -31.98
C PRO A 79 -32.19 -26.53 -32.72
N THR A 80 -32.21 -26.35 -34.04
CA THR A 80 -31.01 -26.11 -34.83
C THR A 80 -30.37 -24.81 -34.31
N ALA A 81 -29.30 -24.93 -33.53
CA ALA A 81 -28.51 -23.80 -33.08
C ALA A 81 -27.94 -23.08 -34.31
N THR A 82 -28.50 -21.93 -34.64
CA THR A 82 -27.87 -21.00 -35.58
C THR A 82 -26.73 -20.33 -34.82
N PHE A 83 -25.50 -20.76 -35.10
CA PHE A 83 -24.30 -20.14 -34.53
C PHE A 83 -24.22 -18.69 -35.03
N LEU A 84 -24.55 -17.73 -34.16
CA LEU A 84 -24.20 -16.33 -34.36
C LEU A 84 -22.66 -16.21 -34.30
N PRO A 85 -22.02 -15.40 -35.16
CA PRO A 85 -20.59 -15.15 -35.04
C PRO A 85 -20.32 -14.49 -33.68
N LEU A 86 -19.48 -15.14 -32.88
CA LEU A 86 -18.97 -14.60 -31.61
C LEU A 86 -18.27 -13.26 -31.92
N PRO A 87 -18.65 -12.13 -31.30
CA PRO A 87 -17.88 -10.91 -31.44
C PRO A 87 -16.45 -11.22 -31.02
N SER A 88 -15.51 -11.00 -31.94
CA SER A 88 -14.09 -11.18 -31.67
C SER A 88 -13.69 -10.34 -30.45
N PRO A 89 -12.87 -10.85 -29.52
CA PRO A 89 -12.41 -10.03 -28.41
C PRO A 89 -11.65 -8.84 -28.99
N THR A 90 -12.19 -7.64 -28.81
CA THR A 90 -11.43 -6.40 -29.01
C THR A 90 -10.24 -6.47 -28.08
N LEU A 91 -9.03 -6.50 -28.66
CA LEU A 91 -7.77 -6.47 -27.94
C LEU A 91 -7.72 -5.18 -27.12
N PHE A 92 -8.03 -5.26 -25.83
CA PHE A 92 -7.71 -4.20 -24.89
C PHE A 92 -6.19 -4.18 -24.74
N THR A 93 -5.57 -3.14 -25.28
CA THR A 93 -4.17 -2.86 -25.00
C THR A 93 -4.10 -2.37 -23.55
N ALA A 94 -3.65 -3.22 -22.63
CA ALA A 94 -3.37 -2.80 -21.26
C ALA A 94 -2.36 -1.64 -21.30
N PRO A 95 -2.54 -0.58 -20.49
CA PRO A 95 -1.53 0.45 -20.38
C PRO A 95 -0.21 -0.20 -19.94
N ILE A 96 0.83 0.00 -20.74
CA ILE A 96 2.19 -0.45 -20.43
C ILE A 96 2.68 0.32 -19.19
N LEU A 97 2.57 -0.30 -18.02
CA LEU A 97 3.27 0.19 -16.84
C LEU A 97 4.77 0.12 -17.15
N PRO A 98 5.59 1.16 -16.88
CA PRO A 98 7.02 1.07 -17.02
C PRO A 98 7.51 -0.11 -16.17
N THR A 99 7.89 -1.19 -16.84
CA THR A 99 8.63 -2.27 -16.20
C THR A 99 9.96 -1.65 -15.85
N ASN A 100 10.14 -1.22 -14.60
CA ASN A 100 11.46 -0.98 -14.07
C ASN A 100 12.17 -2.32 -14.06
N THR A 101 12.74 -2.70 -15.20
CA THR A 101 13.78 -3.71 -15.28
C THR A 101 15.00 -3.06 -14.63
N ALA A 102 15.01 -3.02 -13.29
CA ALA A 102 16.23 -2.83 -12.54
C ALA A 102 17.19 -3.87 -13.10
N GLY A 103 18.29 -3.40 -13.71
CA GLY A 103 19.23 -4.26 -14.41
C GLY A 103 19.55 -5.46 -13.54
N ALA A 104 19.18 -6.66 -14.01
CA ALA A 104 19.43 -7.89 -13.28
C ALA A 104 20.94 -8.05 -13.15
N VAL A 105 21.50 -7.63 -12.02
CA VAL A 105 22.86 -7.96 -11.66
C VAL A 105 22.87 -9.45 -11.35
N SER A 106 23.60 -10.22 -12.15
CA SER A 106 23.74 -11.66 -11.93
C SER A 106 24.47 -11.89 -10.61
N GLY A 107 23.74 -12.37 -9.59
CA GLY A 107 24.27 -12.78 -8.29
C GLY A 107 24.87 -14.19 -8.28
N ALA A 108 25.01 -14.83 -9.45
CA ALA A 108 25.56 -16.19 -9.54
C ALA A 108 27.03 -16.20 -9.11
N VAL A 109 27.37 -17.07 -8.15
CA VAL A 109 28.74 -17.24 -7.64
C VAL A 109 29.08 -18.72 -7.60
N GLY A 110 30.05 -19.13 -8.42
CA GLY A 110 30.43 -20.54 -8.55
C GLY A 110 29.25 -21.39 -9.03
N CYS A 111 28.91 -22.44 -8.28
CA CYS A 111 27.79 -23.34 -8.56
C CYS A 111 26.44 -22.86 -7.99
N ASN A 112 26.42 -21.73 -7.28
CA ASN A 112 25.19 -21.18 -6.69
C ASN A 112 24.51 -20.25 -7.68
N ASN A 113 23.23 -20.50 -7.94
CA ASN A 113 22.41 -19.62 -8.75
C ASN A 113 20.95 -19.72 -8.29
N SER A 114 20.18 -18.67 -8.52
CA SER A 114 18.76 -18.60 -8.18
C SER A 114 17.95 -17.99 -9.32
N VAL A 115 16.66 -18.31 -9.35
CA VAL A 115 15.67 -17.54 -10.10
C VAL A 115 14.49 -17.22 -9.19
N TRP A 116 13.94 -16.02 -9.36
CA TRP A 116 12.70 -15.62 -8.70
C TRP A 116 11.53 -16.40 -9.28
N VAL A 117 10.64 -16.89 -8.40
CA VAL A 117 9.42 -17.62 -8.80
C VAL A 117 8.19 -16.79 -8.48
N ALA A 118 8.08 -16.27 -7.26
CA ALA A 118 6.94 -15.45 -6.83
C ALA A 118 7.24 -14.67 -5.55
N ASP A 119 6.52 -13.57 -5.35
CA ASP A 119 6.25 -13.04 -4.01
C ASP A 119 5.18 -13.91 -3.34
N VAL A 120 5.50 -14.49 -2.18
CA VAL A 120 4.56 -15.31 -1.40
C VAL A 120 3.76 -14.43 -0.44
N THR A 121 4.41 -13.45 0.17
CA THR A 121 3.75 -12.41 0.97
C THR A 121 4.14 -11.03 0.44
N PHE A 122 3.27 -10.04 0.68
CA PHE A 122 3.43 -8.66 0.22
C PHE A 122 3.89 -8.56 -1.26
N PRO A 123 3.05 -8.97 -2.23
CA PRO A 123 3.32 -8.75 -3.65
C PRO A 123 3.65 -7.28 -3.96
N ASP A 124 4.24 -7.04 -5.11
CA ASP A 124 4.59 -5.68 -5.52
C ASP A 124 3.38 -4.73 -5.48
N ASN A 125 3.64 -3.50 -5.04
CA ASN A 125 2.64 -2.45 -4.80
C ASN A 125 1.64 -2.75 -3.67
N THR A 126 1.92 -3.72 -2.78
CA THR A 126 1.14 -3.89 -1.55
C THR A 126 1.21 -2.61 -0.72
N VAL A 127 0.04 -2.04 -0.39
CA VAL A 127 -0.07 -0.88 0.50
C VAL A 127 0.13 -1.33 1.94
N VAL A 128 0.99 -0.63 2.67
CA VAL A 128 1.30 -0.88 4.08
C VAL A 128 1.20 0.41 4.87
N THR A 129 0.78 0.33 6.13
CA THR A 129 0.67 1.52 6.98
C THR A 129 2.03 1.91 7.56
N PRO A 130 2.26 3.20 7.87
CA PRO A 130 3.50 3.62 8.54
C PRO A 130 3.74 2.84 9.85
N GLY A 131 4.96 2.33 10.02
CA GLY A 131 5.35 1.54 11.20
C GLY A 131 4.84 0.10 11.23
N GLN A 132 4.14 -0.37 10.20
CA GLN A 132 3.70 -1.77 10.11
C GLN A 132 4.92 -2.71 10.02
N ALA A 133 4.96 -3.72 10.88
CA ALA A 133 5.92 -4.80 10.78
C ALA A 133 5.56 -5.73 9.60
N ILE A 134 6.55 -6.05 8.77
CA ILE A 134 6.39 -6.82 7.54
C ILE A 134 7.33 -8.02 7.56
N ALA A 135 6.78 -9.20 7.29
CA ALA A 135 7.54 -10.41 6.97
C ALA A 135 7.36 -10.71 5.48
N LYS A 136 8.33 -10.30 4.66
CA LYS A 136 8.32 -10.49 3.21
C LYS A 136 8.88 -11.86 2.89
N THR A 137 8.10 -12.71 2.24
CA THR A 137 8.49 -14.06 1.84
C THR A 137 8.53 -14.13 0.32
N TRP A 138 9.64 -14.61 -0.23
CA TRP A 138 9.80 -14.92 -1.64
C TRP A 138 9.90 -16.42 -1.85
N ARG A 139 9.32 -16.91 -2.95
CA ARG A 139 9.64 -18.24 -3.47
C ARG A 139 10.76 -18.10 -4.48
N LEU A 140 11.86 -18.78 -4.21
CA LEU A 140 13.03 -18.83 -5.09
C LEU A 140 13.30 -20.28 -5.50
N GLN A 141 13.78 -20.47 -6.73
CA GLN A 141 14.26 -21.76 -7.20
C GLN A 141 15.78 -21.77 -7.24
N ASN A 142 16.39 -22.87 -6.77
CA ASN A 142 17.81 -23.13 -6.96
C ASN A 142 18.09 -23.62 -8.38
N THR A 143 18.64 -22.75 -9.23
CA THR A 143 19.04 -23.07 -10.60
C THR A 143 20.53 -23.38 -10.72
N GLY A 144 21.23 -23.45 -9.59
CA GLY A 144 22.63 -23.85 -9.51
C GLY A 144 22.82 -25.36 -9.56
N SER A 145 24.07 -25.81 -9.41
CA SER A 145 24.43 -27.23 -9.30
C SER A 145 24.78 -27.66 -7.88
N CYS A 146 24.92 -26.72 -6.94
CA CYS A 146 25.13 -27.01 -5.53
C CYS A 146 23.83 -26.80 -4.72
N PRO A 147 23.59 -27.61 -3.68
CA PRO A 147 22.49 -27.36 -2.76
C PRO A 147 22.76 -26.09 -1.96
N TRP A 148 21.72 -25.26 -1.76
CA TRP A 148 21.78 -24.21 -0.75
C TRP A 148 21.69 -24.87 0.62
N THR A 149 22.60 -24.52 1.52
CA THR A 149 22.61 -25.02 2.89
C THR A 149 21.78 -24.09 3.79
N PRO A 150 21.36 -24.56 4.99
CA PRO A 150 20.59 -23.73 5.94
C PRO A 150 21.27 -22.40 6.35
N THR A 151 22.58 -22.28 6.11
CA THR A 151 23.38 -21.10 6.44
C THR A 151 23.34 -20.01 5.37
N PHE A 152 22.74 -20.27 4.20
CA PHE A 152 22.53 -19.26 3.17
C PHE A 152 21.64 -18.14 3.69
N LYS A 153 21.75 -16.95 3.10
CA LYS A 153 21.09 -15.73 3.57
C LYS A 153 20.65 -14.88 2.38
N VAL A 154 19.55 -14.14 2.54
CA VAL A 154 19.18 -13.06 1.62
C VAL A 154 19.72 -11.75 2.18
N THR A 155 20.57 -11.09 1.43
CA THR A 155 21.23 -9.85 1.85
C THR A 155 20.63 -8.66 1.12
N PHE A 156 20.40 -7.58 1.86
CA PHE A 156 19.97 -6.31 1.28
C PHE A 156 21.04 -5.79 0.33
N LEU A 157 20.68 -5.60 -0.94
CA LEU A 157 21.60 -5.15 -1.97
C LEU A 157 21.58 -3.62 -2.15
N SER A 158 20.39 -3.03 -2.28
CA SER A 158 20.22 -1.59 -2.53
C SER A 158 18.79 -1.12 -2.30
N GLY A 159 18.57 0.20 -2.30
CA GLY A 159 17.27 0.85 -2.12
C GLY A 159 17.11 1.50 -0.74
N ASN A 160 15.87 1.67 -0.30
CA ASN A 160 15.56 2.16 1.04
C ASN A 160 15.48 0.99 2.03
N ALA A 161 16.37 0.97 3.02
CA ALA A 161 16.34 -0.06 4.04
C ALA A 161 15.08 0.08 4.92
N MET A 162 14.31 -1.00 5.04
CA MET A 162 13.07 -1.05 5.84
C MET A 162 13.28 -1.62 7.26
N GLY A 163 14.51 -1.59 7.78
CA GLY A 163 14.83 -2.06 9.13
C GLY A 163 14.80 -3.59 9.32
N GLY A 164 14.77 -4.36 8.24
CA GLY A 164 14.83 -5.82 8.28
C GLY A 164 16.18 -6.37 8.76
N VAL A 165 16.18 -7.57 9.31
CA VAL A 165 17.37 -8.28 9.78
C VAL A 165 17.64 -9.48 8.88
N THR A 166 18.87 -9.61 8.39
CA THR A 166 19.28 -10.79 7.61
C THR A 166 19.39 -12.02 8.51
N THR A 167 18.58 -13.04 8.24
CA THR A 167 18.61 -14.33 8.94
C THR A 167 19.01 -15.48 8.00
N PRO A 168 19.58 -16.59 8.51
CA PRO A 168 19.79 -17.79 7.71
C PRO A 168 18.48 -18.39 7.24
N ILE A 169 18.45 -18.95 6.03
CA ILE A 169 17.24 -19.54 5.44
C ILE A 169 16.74 -20.77 6.21
N GLY A 170 17.57 -21.42 7.02
CA GLY A 170 17.17 -22.50 7.92
C GLY A 170 16.82 -23.83 7.24
N ILE A 171 16.78 -23.87 5.91
CA ILE A 171 16.42 -25.04 5.11
C ILE A 171 17.50 -25.37 4.07
N THR A 172 17.54 -26.63 3.64
CA THR A 172 18.33 -27.05 2.48
C THR A 172 17.47 -26.99 1.23
N VAL A 173 17.96 -26.38 0.16
CA VAL A 173 17.28 -26.34 -1.15
C VAL A 173 18.16 -26.99 -2.20
N ALA A 174 17.77 -28.18 -2.65
CA ALA A 174 18.49 -28.93 -3.68
C ALA A 174 18.43 -28.21 -5.05
N PRO A 175 19.40 -28.46 -5.96
CA PRO A 175 19.30 -28.04 -7.36
C PRO A 175 17.95 -28.42 -7.98
N GLY A 176 17.32 -27.47 -8.68
CA GLY A 176 16.01 -27.59 -9.30
C GLY A 176 14.81 -27.41 -8.34
N ALA A 177 15.02 -27.47 -7.03
CA ALA A 177 13.96 -27.30 -6.03
C ALA A 177 13.67 -25.83 -5.72
N THR A 178 12.48 -25.57 -5.17
CA THR A 178 12.05 -24.26 -4.68
C THR A 178 12.04 -24.19 -3.16
N GLY A 179 12.35 -23.03 -2.60
CA GLY A 179 12.22 -22.73 -1.18
C GLY A 179 11.58 -21.37 -0.94
N ASP A 180 10.84 -21.26 0.16
CA ASP A 180 10.22 -20.02 0.63
C ASP A 180 11.14 -19.37 1.66
N ILE A 181 11.59 -18.15 1.36
CA ILE A 181 12.63 -17.44 2.11
C ILE A 181 12.07 -16.12 2.61
N THR A 182 12.23 -15.86 3.91
CA THR A 182 11.70 -14.65 4.60
C THR A 182 12.83 -13.80 5.14
#